data_AF-A0A8W8M454-F1
#
_entry.id   AF-A0A8W8M454-F1
#
_cell.length_a   1.000
_cell.length_b   1.000
_cell.length_c   1.000
_cell.angle_alpha   90.00
_cell.angle_beta   90.00
_cell.angle_gamma   90.00
#
_symmetry.space_group_name_H-M   'P 1'
#
loop_
_entity.id
_entity.type
_entity.pdbx_description
1 polymer ?
#
loop_
_entity_poly.entity_id
_entity_poly.type
_entity_poly.pdbx_seq_one_letter_code
_entity_poly.pdbx_strand_id
1 'polypeptide(L)'
;LASREAAFTHAVSSAGVIHSVSRSCREGELSKCGCSKASRPKDMARDWIWGGCGDNIEYGYRFAKYFVDTRERDKNHRRGSRELGRMLMNLHNNEAGLRAVHNYAMVACKCHGVSGSCSLRTCWQQLPTFRDVGKRLKERYDGAVEVKFNKRGTKLIRRNKKFNKPTPEDLVYFEESPDYCNANPETGSRGTVGRECSKTSSGMDGCNLLCCGRGYNTFKRKVVERCKCKFKWCCYVECQTCERIEDVYICK
;
A
#
# COMPACT_ATOMS: atom_id res chain seq x y z
N LEU A 1 14.59 -13.35 -2.69
CA LEU A 1 13.89 -13.85 -1.50
C LEU A 1 12.40 -13.85 -1.79
N ALA A 2 11.70 -14.93 -1.45
CA ALA A 2 10.25 -15.04 -1.59
C ALA A 2 9.55 -14.87 -0.23
N SER A 3 9.96 -13.83 0.51
CA SER A 3 9.55 -13.56 1.88
C SER A 3 8.23 -12.82 1.98
N ARG A 4 7.75 -12.63 3.21
CA ARG A 4 6.53 -11.86 3.52
C ARG A 4 6.66 -10.39 3.09
N GLU A 5 7.84 -9.80 3.24
CA GLU A 5 8.11 -8.41 2.84
C GLU A 5 8.12 -8.26 1.32
N ALA A 6 8.66 -9.26 0.61
CA ALA A 6 8.60 -9.29 -0.86
C ALA A 6 7.15 -9.36 -1.34
N ALA A 7 6.30 -10.18 -0.70
CA ALA A 7 4.88 -10.26 -1.00
C ALA A 7 4.18 -8.90 -0.88
N PHE A 8 4.40 -8.18 0.22
CA PHE A 8 3.87 -6.83 0.40
C PHE A 8 4.41 -5.83 -0.63
N THR A 9 5.72 -5.90 -0.93
CA THR A 9 6.36 -5.01 -1.91
C THR A 9 5.74 -5.16 -3.31
N HIS A 10 5.50 -6.39 -3.75
CA HIS A 10 4.82 -6.67 -5.02
C HIS A 10 3.38 -6.14 -5.04
N ALA A 11 2.64 -6.37 -3.95
CA ALA A 11 1.26 -5.91 -3.83
C ALA A 11 1.14 -4.37 -3.81
N VAL A 12 1.93 -3.68 -2.97
CA VAL A 12 1.88 -2.22 -2.88
C VAL A 12 2.38 -1.53 -4.15
N SER A 13 3.37 -2.11 -4.84
CA SER A 13 3.83 -1.61 -6.13
C SER A 13 2.75 -1.74 -7.20
N SER A 14 2.10 -2.91 -7.28
CA SER A 14 0.97 -3.14 -8.22
C SER A 14 -0.19 -2.19 -7.93
N ALA A 15 -0.53 -2.01 -6.65
CA ALA A 15 -1.53 -1.06 -6.20
C ALA A 15 -1.17 0.39 -6.59
N GLY A 16 0.11 0.76 -6.50
CA GLY A 16 0.61 2.07 -6.92
C GLY A 16 0.41 2.32 -8.43
N VAL A 17 0.67 1.30 -9.26
CA VAL A 17 0.50 1.43 -10.73
C VAL A 17 -0.97 1.65 -11.09
N ILE A 18 -1.91 0.83 -10.59
CA ILE A 18 -3.35 1.04 -10.84
C ILE A 18 -3.81 2.40 -10.32
N HIS A 19 -3.38 2.81 -9.12
CA HIS A 19 -3.79 4.08 -8.51
C HIS A 19 -3.34 5.28 -9.35
N SER A 20 -2.06 5.32 -9.71
CA SER A 20 -1.47 6.41 -10.50
C SER A 20 -2.06 6.48 -11.92
N VAL A 21 -2.13 5.35 -12.62
CA VAL A 21 -2.65 5.32 -14.01
C VAL A 21 -4.11 5.71 -14.07
N SER A 22 -4.95 5.19 -13.15
CA SER A 22 -6.36 5.55 -13.10
C SER A 22 -6.62 7.02 -12.80
N ARG A 23 -5.78 7.64 -11.97
CA ARG A 23 -5.80 9.09 -11.68
C ARG A 23 -5.39 9.90 -12.91
N SER A 24 -4.27 9.53 -13.54
CA SER A 24 -3.74 10.20 -14.73
C SER A 24 -4.74 10.18 -15.90
N CYS A 25 -5.49 9.08 -16.06
CA CYS A 25 -6.59 8.99 -17.04
C CYS A 25 -7.72 9.99 -16.77
N ARG A 26 -8.08 10.22 -15.51
CA ARG A 26 -9.11 11.18 -15.13
C ARG A 26 -8.64 12.62 -15.35
N GLU A 27 -7.37 12.90 -15.08
CA GLU A 27 -6.76 14.22 -15.22
C GLU A 27 -6.47 14.58 -16.68
N GLY A 28 -6.60 13.62 -17.61
CA GLY A 28 -6.36 13.84 -19.04
C GLY A 28 -4.88 13.85 -19.42
N GLU A 29 -4.00 13.39 -18.54
CA GLU A 29 -2.55 13.33 -18.78
C GLU A 29 -2.16 12.21 -19.75
N LEU A 30 -3.04 11.23 -19.96
CA LEU A 30 -2.82 10.07 -20.81
C LEU A 30 -3.76 10.09 -22.02
N SER A 31 -3.20 10.13 -23.23
CA SER A 31 -3.96 10.19 -24.48
C SER A 31 -4.79 8.95 -24.80
N LYS A 32 -4.43 7.79 -24.23
CA LYS A 32 -5.06 6.48 -24.52
C LYS A 32 -6.25 6.14 -23.61
N CYS A 33 -6.57 7.00 -22.64
CA CYS A 33 -7.69 6.80 -21.73
C CYS A 33 -8.34 8.14 -21.39
N GLY A 34 -9.45 8.07 -20.67
CA GLY A 34 -10.16 9.24 -20.16
C GLY A 34 -10.89 8.88 -18.87
N CYS A 35 -11.94 9.64 -18.54
CA CYS A 35 -12.78 9.41 -17.37
C CYS A 35 -13.34 7.98 -17.28
N SER A 36 -13.67 7.56 -16.05
CA SER A 36 -14.35 6.29 -15.81
C SER A 36 -15.65 6.15 -16.61
N LYS A 37 -15.85 4.95 -17.17
CA LYS A 37 -17.11 4.53 -17.80
C LYS A 37 -17.93 3.61 -16.88
N ALA A 38 -17.62 3.57 -15.59
CA ALA A 38 -18.33 2.72 -14.64
C ALA A 38 -19.81 3.08 -14.56
N SER A 39 -20.63 2.04 -14.49
CA SER A 39 -22.07 2.19 -14.33
C SER A 39 -22.41 2.72 -12.93
N ARG A 40 -23.56 3.40 -12.85
CA ARG A 40 -24.14 3.84 -11.59
C ARG A 40 -24.27 2.66 -10.61
N PRO A 41 -23.80 2.78 -9.36
CA PRO A 41 -24.02 1.78 -8.31
C PRO A 41 -25.51 1.56 -8.04
N LYS A 42 -25.92 0.29 -7.84
CA LYS A 42 -27.34 -0.10 -7.67
C LYS A 42 -27.94 0.42 -6.36
N ASP A 43 -27.11 0.54 -5.34
CA ASP A 43 -27.40 1.01 -3.99
C ASP A 43 -27.42 2.54 -3.85
N MET A 44 -27.07 3.28 -4.92
CA MET A 44 -27.09 4.74 -4.92
C MET A 44 -28.52 5.30 -4.96
N ALA A 45 -28.82 6.24 -4.04
CA ALA A 45 -30.09 6.95 -3.94
C ALA A 45 -30.53 7.57 -5.27
N ARG A 46 -31.79 7.30 -5.68
CA ARG A 46 -32.31 7.57 -7.04
C ARG A 46 -32.18 9.03 -7.49
N ASP A 47 -32.28 9.96 -6.54
CA ASP A 47 -32.19 11.40 -6.72
C ASP A 47 -30.76 11.91 -6.96
N TRP A 48 -29.73 11.11 -6.66
CA TRP A 48 -28.34 11.50 -6.90
C TRP A 48 -27.98 11.33 -8.37
N ILE A 49 -27.30 12.29 -8.96
CA ILE A 49 -26.92 12.22 -10.38
C ILE A 49 -25.59 11.46 -10.50
N TRP A 50 -25.53 10.40 -11.30
CA TRP A 50 -24.25 9.75 -11.65
C TRP A 50 -23.64 10.43 -12.87
N GLY A 51 -22.45 11.02 -12.73
CA GLY A 51 -21.80 11.76 -13.80
C GLY A 51 -20.51 12.43 -13.35
N GLY A 52 -20.02 13.38 -14.16
CA GLY A 52 -18.70 13.98 -13.97
C GLY A 52 -17.56 13.07 -14.46
N CYS A 53 -16.33 13.38 -14.06
CA CYS A 53 -15.15 12.63 -14.47
C CYS A 53 -14.57 11.84 -13.29
N GLY A 54 -14.92 10.54 -13.22
CA GLY A 54 -14.39 9.62 -12.22
C GLY A 54 -13.03 9.01 -12.60
N ASP A 55 -12.33 8.46 -11.62
CA ASP A 55 -11.06 7.73 -11.80
C ASP A 55 -11.28 6.46 -12.64
N ASN A 56 -10.49 6.27 -13.71
CA ASN A 56 -10.68 5.13 -14.62
C ASN A 56 -9.99 3.86 -14.07
N ILE A 57 -10.59 3.31 -13.01
CA ILE A 57 -10.06 2.18 -12.23
C ILE A 57 -9.95 0.91 -13.08
N GLU A 58 -10.93 0.67 -13.96
CA GLU A 58 -10.95 -0.48 -14.85
C GLU A 58 -9.80 -0.46 -15.87
N TYR A 59 -9.53 0.70 -16.48
CA TYR A 59 -8.38 0.85 -17.37
C TYR A 59 -7.06 0.64 -16.62
N GLY A 60 -6.90 1.28 -15.46
CA GLY A 60 -5.69 1.15 -14.65
C GLY A 60 -5.46 -0.28 -14.18
N TYR A 61 -6.51 -1.03 -13.83
CA TYR A 61 -6.41 -2.43 -13.44
C TYR A 61 -5.86 -3.28 -14.59
N ARG A 62 -6.41 -3.14 -15.81
CA ARG A 62 -5.93 -3.89 -16.99
C ARG A 62 -4.50 -3.53 -17.36
N PHE A 63 -4.19 -2.23 -17.35
CA PHE A 63 -2.84 -1.75 -17.63
C PHE A 63 -1.84 -2.31 -16.63
N ALA A 64 -2.11 -2.16 -15.33
CA ALA A 64 -1.21 -2.60 -14.27
C ALA A 64 -1.03 -4.12 -14.27
N LYS A 65 -2.11 -4.88 -14.51
CA LYS A 65 -2.04 -6.34 -14.65
C LYS A 65 -1.12 -6.77 -15.78
N TYR A 66 -1.22 -6.13 -16.94
CA TYR A 66 -0.33 -6.43 -18.06
C TYR A 66 1.11 -6.00 -17.74
N PHE A 67 1.31 -4.74 -17.35
CA PHE A 67 2.63 -4.13 -17.18
C PHE A 67 3.45 -4.80 -16.07
N VAL A 68 2.84 -5.03 -14.90
CA VAL A 68 3.55 -5.58 -13.74
C VAL A 68 3.80 -7.08 -13.91
N ASP A 69 2.86 -7.84 -14.49
CA ASP A 69 3.02 -9.28 -14.65
C ASP A 69 3.93 -9.68 -15.82
N THR A 70 4.21 -8.78 -16.79
CA THR A 70 5.00 -9.11 -17.98
C THR A 70 6.33 -9.76 -17.60
N ARG A 71 7.10 -9.13 -16.72
CA ARG A 71 8.42 -9.63 -16.31
C ARG A 71 8.37 -11.01 -15.67
N GLU A 72 7.32 -11.30 -14.91
CA GLU A 72 7.16 -12.61 -14.25
C GLU A 72 6.75 -13.69 -15.25
N ARG A 73 6.09 -13.32 -16.37
CA ARG A 73 5.62 -14.27 -17.39
C ARG A 73 6.63 -14.51 -18.52
N ASP A 74 7.68 -13.71 -18.63
CA ASP A 74 8.67 -13.81 -19.70
C ASP A 74 9.47 -15.12 -19.68
N LYS A 75 9.58 -15.79 -18.53
CA LYS A 75 10.41 -16.99 -18.36
C LYS A 75 9.60 -18.20 -17.93
N ASN A 76 9.82 -19.32 -18.62
CA ASN A 76 9.33 -20.62 -18.20
C ASN A 76 10.29 -21.24 -17.17
N HIS A 77 9.75 -21.66 -16.03
CA HIS A 77 10.51 -22.27 -14.94
C HIS A 77 10.17 -23.76 -14.78
N ARG A 78 11.16 -24.57 -14.39
CA ARG A 78 10.97 -26.01 -14.16
C ARG A 78 9.95 -26.23 -13.04
N ARG A 79 9.10 -27.26 -13.18
CA ARG A 79 8.16 -27.66 -12.14
C ARG A 79 8.89 -27.91 -10.81
N GLY A 80 8.31 -27.41 -9.72
CA GLY A 80 8.89 -27.49 -8.37
C GLY A 80 10.17 -26.67 -8.15
N SER A 81 10.63 -25.88 -9.13
CA SER A 81 11.78 -24.99 -8.93
C SER A 81 11.46 -23.82 -8.00
N ARG A 82 12.48 -23.33 -7.31
CA ARG A 82 12.39 -22.14 -6.45
C ARG A 82 11.92 -20.91 -7.24
N GLU A 83 12.41 -20.78 -8.48
CA GLU A 83 12.08 -19.70 -9.41
C GLU A 83 10.58 -19.72 -9.77
N LEU A 84 10.05 -20.91 -10.08
CA LEU A 84 8.62 -21.07 -10.33
C LEU A 84 7.78 -20.69 -9.11
N GLY A 85 8.24 -21.06 -7.90
CA GLY A 85 7.54 -20.74 -6.65
C GLY A 85 7.47 -19.23 -6.43
N ARG A 86 8.58 -18.53 -6.61
CA ARG A 86 8.66 -17.06 -6.56
C ARG A 86 7.79 -16.39 -7.62
N MET A 87 7.84 -16.84 -8.87
CA MET A 87 7.00 -16.31 -9.95
C MET A 87 5.50 -16.43 -9.62
N LEU A 88 5.06 -17.61 -9.18
CA LEU A 88 3.66 -17.84 -8.79
C LEU A 88 3.24 -16.99 -7.58
N MET A 89 4.15 -16.81 -6.62
CA MET A 89 3.94 -15.94 -5.46
C MET A 89 3.78 -14.48 -5.90
N ASN A 90 4.67 -13.99 -6.76
CA ASN A 90 4.65 -12.62 -7.27
C ASN A 90 3.36 -12.31 -8.02
N LEU A 91 2.95 -13.19 -8.95
CA LEU A 91 1.69 -13.03 -9.70
C LEU A 91 0.46 -12.98 -8.78
N HIS A 92 0.43 -13.82 -7.73
CA HIS A 92 -0.66 -13.80 -6.75
C HIS A 92 -0.69 -12.47 -5.97
N ASN A 93 0.46 -12.03 -5.47
CA ASN A 93 0.55 -10.81 -4.67
C ASN A 93 0.32 -9.54 -5.48
N ASN A 94 0.72 -9.52 -6.76
CA ASN A 94 0.37 -8.45 -7.69
C ASN A 94 -1.15 -8.31 -7.79
N GLU A 95 -1.85 -9.41 -8.05
CA GLU A 95 -3.31 -9.45 -8.12
C GLU A 95 -3.98 -8.99 -6.81
N ALA A 96 -3.45 -9.37 -5.65
CA ALA A 96 -3.93 -8.88 -4.35
C ALA A 96 -3.79 -7.37 -4.23
N GLY A 97 -2.65 -6.80 -4.67
CA GLY A 97 -2.42 -5.37 -4.77
C GLY A 97 -3.43 -4.64 -5.66
N LEU A 98 -3.68 -5.18 -6.85
CA LEU A 98 -4.66 -4.63 -7.80
C LEU A 98 -6.08 -4.62 -7.21
N ARG A 99 -6.49 -5.72 -6.56
CA ARG A 99 -7.81 -5.84 -5.92
C ARG A 99 -7.97 -4.91 -4.72
N ALA A 100 -6.91 -4.68 -3.96
CA ALA A 100 -6.94 -3.76 -2.83
C ALA A 100 -7.31 -2.32 -3.23
N VAL A 101 -7.10 -1.95 -4.50
CA VAL A 101 -7.56 -0.69 -5.09
C VAL A 101 -8.90 -0.86 -5.79
N HIS A 102 -9.01 -1.83 -6.70
CA HIS A 102 -10.19 -2.00 -7.57
C HIS A 102 -11.48 -2.26 -6.78
N ASN A 103 -11.45 -3.18 -5.81
CA ASN A 103 -12.66 -3.63 -5.09
C ASN A 103 -13.16 -2.61 -4.07
N TYR A 104 -12.36 -1.58 -3.79
CA TYR A 104 -12.65 -0.58 -2.77
C TYR A 104 -12.69 0.83 -3.35
N ALA A 105 -13.01 0.92 -4.64
CA ALA A 105 -13.47 2.16 -5.25
C ALA A 105 -14.69 2.69 -4.49
N MET A 106 -14.73 4.00 -4.28
CA MET A 106 -15.81 4.67 -3.56
C MET A 106 -16.64 5.55 -4.49
N VAL A 107 -17.85 5.86 -4.03
CA VAL A 107 -18.67 6.92 -4.61
C VAL A 107 -18.27 8.23 -3.95
N ALA A 108 -17.84 9.19 -4.73
CA ALA A 108 -17.63 10.55 -4.27
C ALA A 108 -18.62 11.50 -4.93
N CYS A 109 -19.05 12.53 -4.20
CA CYS A 109 -20.08 13.45 -4.64
C CYS A 109 -19.67 14.91 -4.41
N LYS A 110 -20.14 15.80 -5.28
CA LYS A 110 -20.11 17.26 -5.07
C LYS A 110 -21.52 17.81 -5.04
N CYS A 111 -21.79 18.64 -4.04
CA CYS A 111 -23.03 19.39 -3.92
C CYS A 111 -22.94 20.71 -4.69
N HIS A 112 -24.00 21.06 -5.40
CA HIS A 112 -24.05 22.25 -6.25
C HIS A 112 -25.47 22.84 -6.38
N GLY A 113 -26.34 22.58 -5.41
CA GLY A 113 -27.62 23.25 -5.28
C GLY A 113 -27.46 24.74 -4.92
N VAL A 114 -28.59 25.46 -4.90
CA VAL A 114 -28.65 26.90 -4.56
C VAL A 114 -27.87 27.17 -3.27
N SER A 115 -27.01 28.20 -3.31
CA SER A 115 -26.12 28.60 -2.21
C SER A 115 -25.19 27.49 -1.67
N GLY A 116 -24.81 26.52 -2.52
CA GLY A 116 -23.94 25.41 -2.13
C GLY A 116 -24.66 24.27 -1.39
N SER A 117 -25.99 24.28 -1.38
CA SER A 117 -26.78 23.20 -0.77
C SER A 117 -26.62 21.86 -1.51
N CYS A 118 -26.89 20.75 -0.81
CA CYS A 118 -26.85 19.39 -1.38
C CYS A 118 -28.20 18.91 -1.93
N SER A 119 -29.12 19.85 -2.24
CA SER A 119 -30.39 19.56 -2.93
C SER A 119 -30.15 18.99 -4.32
N LEU A 120 -29.08 19.42 -4.98
CA LEU A 120 -28.50 18.78 -6.15
C LEU A 120 -27.08 18.32 -5.82
N ARG A 121 -26.78 17.07 -6.18
CA ARG A 121 -25.42 16.53 -6.10
C ARG A 121 -25.14 15.62 -7.28
N THR A 122 -23.91 15.69 -7.76
CA THR A 122 -23.39 14.79 -8.80
C THR A 122 -22.28 13.94 -8.20
N CYS A 123 -22.31 12.64 -8.48
CA CYS A 123 -21.39 11.66 -7.95
C CYS A 123 -20.67 10.89 -9.05
N TRP A 124 -19.44 10.46 -8.77
CA TRP A 124 -18.59 9.68 -9.66
C TRP A 124 -17.83 8.60 -8.90
N GLN A 125 -17.23 7.68 -9.64
CA GLN A 125 -16.31 6.68 -9.08
C GLN A 125 -14.97 7.32 -8.73
N GLN A 126 -14.51 7.13 -7.51
CA GLN A 126 -13.24 7.66 -7.02
C GLN A 126 -12.37 6.56 -6.41
N LEU A 127 -11.05 6.67 -6.62
CA LEU A 127 -10.05 5.83 -5.97
C LEU A 127 -10.06 6.03 -4.45
N PRO A 128 -9.82 4.97 -3.65
CA PRO A 128 -9.48 5.15 -2.25
C PRO A 128 -8.20 5.98 -2.06
N THR A 129 -8.03 6.57 -0.88
CA THR A 129 -6.75 7.20 -0.56
C THR A 129 -5.66 6.12 -0.56
N PHE A 130 -4.46 6.46 -1.03
CA PHE A 130 -3.38 5.48 -1.06
C PHE A 130 -2.94 5.05 0.36
N ARG A 131 -3.22 5.89 1.38
CA ARG A 131 -3.06 5.55 2.79
C ARG A 131 -3.95 4.38 3.19
N ASP A 132 -5.23 4.41 2.80
CA ASP A 132 -6.18 3.32 3.11
C ASP A 132 -5.81 2.03 2.39
N VAL A 133 -5.33 2.14 1.15
CA VAL A 133 -4.77 0.99 0.40
C VAL A 133 -3.57 0.40 1.14
N GLY A 134 -2.62 1.24 1.55
CA GLY A 134 -1.44 0.82 2.31
C GLY A 134 -1.80 0.17 3.64
N LYS A 135 -2.76 0.74 4.38
CA LYS A 135 -3.28 0.16 5.63
C LYS A 135 -3.86 -1.23 5.39
N ARG A 136 -4.72 -1.38 4.38
CA ARG A 136 -5.32 -2.68 4.04
C ARG A 136 -4.27 -3.71 3.66
N LEU A 137 -3.31 -3.34 2.80
CA LEU A 137 -2.22 -4.25 2.43
C LEU A 137 -1.34 -4.60 3.63
N LYS A 138 -1.16 -3.70 4.59
CA LYS A 138 -0.43 -3.97 5.83
C LYS A 138 -1.16 -4.96 6.72
N GLU A 139 -2.49 -4.87 6.82
CA GLU A 139 -3.32 -5.88 7.49
C GLU A 139 -3.18 -7.26 6.80
N ARG A 140 -3.15 -7.29 5.46
CA ARG A 140 -2.90 -8.52 4.70
C ARG A 140 -1.48 -9.05 4.85
N TYR A 141 -0.50 -8.19 5.07
CA TYR A 141 0.89 -8.58 5.38
C TYR A 141 0.96 -9.28 6.74
N ASP A 142 0.30 -8.74 7.77
CA ASP A 142 0.29 -9.34 9.11
C ASP A 142 -0.38 -10.73 9.11
N GLY A 143 -1.40 -10.92 8.27
CA GLY A 143 -2.10 -12.20 8.07
C GLY A 143 -1.60 -13.05 6.89
N ALA A 144 -0.42 -12.77 6.32
CA ALA A 144 0.04 -13.42 5.10
C ALA A 144 0.23 -14.95 5.29
N VAL A 145 -0.13 -15.72 4.26
CA VAL A 145 -0.16 -17.19 4.34
C VAL A 145 1.11 -17.80 3.74
N GLU A 146 1.77 -18.66 4.52
CA GLU A 146 2.88 -19.46 4.01
C GLU A 146 2.39 -20.56 3.06
N VAL A 147 3.01 -20.64 1.88
CA VAL A 147 2.65 -21.60 0.83
C VAL A 147 3.81 -22.51 0.44
N LYS A 148 3.47 -23.69 -0.07
CA LYS A 148 4.40 -24.68 -0.63
C LYS A 148 3.86 -25.22 -1.94
N PHE A 149 4.67 -25.97 -2.68
CA PHE A 149 4.17 -26.66 -3.86
C PHE A 149 3.15 -27.76 -3.53
N ASN A 150 2.21 -27.95 -4.45
CA ASN A 150 1.40 -29.17 -4.52
C ASN A 150 2.29 -30.38 -4.91
N LYS A 151 1.74 -31.60 -4.78
CA LYS A 151 2.46 -32.84 -5.13
C LYS A 151 3.01 -32.86 -6.57
N ARG A 152 2.37 -32.13 -7.50
CA ARG A 152 2.76 -32.06 -8.92
C ARG A 152 3.81 -30.96 -9.20
N GLY A 153 4.16 -30.12 -8.24
CA GLY A 153 5.10 -29.01 -8.41
C GLY A 153 4.62 -27.89 -9.35
N THR A 154 3.31 -27.75 -9.57
CA THR A 154 2.72 -26.82 -10.55
C THR A 154 1.97 -25.65 -9.94
N LYS A 155 1.52 -25.77 -8.69
CA LYS A 155 0.73 -24.74 -8.01
C LYS A 155 1.18 -24.60 -6.56
N LEU A 156 1.04 -23.39 -6.03
CA LEU A 156 1.22 -23.12 -4.61
C LEU A 156 -0.06 -23.46 -3.83
N ILE A 157 0.11 -24.09 -2.69
CA ILE A 157 -0.95 -24.45 -1.75
C ILE A 157 -0.50 -24.05 -0.34
N ARG A 158 -1.46 -23.72 0.54
CA ARG A 158 -1.15 -23.41 1.94
C ARG A 158 -0.30 -24.51 2.60
N ARG A 159 0.77 -24.13 3.29
CA ARG A 159 1.69 -25.07 3.95
C ARG A 159 1.00 -25.78 5.11
N ASN A 160 0.33 -25.01 5.96
CA ASN A 160 -0.44 -25.50 7.09
C ASN A 160 -1.94 -25.52 6.76
N LYS A 161 -2.56 -26.70 6.82
CA LYS A 161 -3.97 -26.93 6.44
C LYS A 161 -4.97 -26.38 7.46
N LYS A 162 -4.53 -26.11 8.70
CA LYS A 162 -5.36 -25.55 9.79
C LYS A 162 -5.79 -24.11 9.49
N PHE A 163 -5.00 -23.38 8.72
CA PHE A 163 -5.37 -22.05 8.25
C PHE A 163 -6.32 -22.11 7.05
N ASN A 164 -7.09 -21.03 6.90
CA ASN A 164 -7.98 -20.82 5.77
C ASN A 164 -7.19 -20.82 4.45
N LYS A 165 -7.89 -21.18 3.37
CA LYS A 165 -7.29 -21.06 2.03
C LYS A 165 -7.15 -19.56 1.71
N PRO A 166 -5.98 -19.11 1.23
CA PRO A 166 -5.80 -17.71 0.86
C PRO A 166 -6.75 -17.36 -0.27
N THR A 167 -7.42 -16.22 -0.14
CA THR A 167 -8.19 -15.59 -1.21
C THR A 167 -7.25 -14.82 -2.14
N PRO A 168 -7.72 -14.37 -3.31
CA PRO A 168 -6.92 -13.49 -4.17
C PRO A 168 -6.63 -12.11 -3.58
N GLU A 169 -7.25 -11.72 -2.45
CA GLU A 169 -6.94 -10.48 -1.73
C GLU A 169 -5.90 -10.68 -0.61
N ASP A 170 -5.60 -11.92 -0.26
CA ASP A 170 -4.63 -12.25 0.79
C ASP A 170 -3.21 -12.33 0.19
N LEU A 171 -2.21 -11.96 0.99
CA LEU A 171 -0.81 -12.10 0.59
C LEU A 171 -0.30 -13.51 0.91
N VAL A 172 0.57 -14.02 0.04
CA VAL A 172 1.22 -15.32 0.22
C VAL A 172 2.72 -15.19 0.15
N TYR A 173 3.45 -16.00 0.92
CA TYR A 173 4.90 -16.06 0.89
C TYR A 173 5.39 -17.51 0.85
N PHE A 174 6.53 -17.72 0.20
CA PHE A 174 7.07 -19.05 -0.09
C PHE A 174 8.31 -19.38 0.76
N GLU A 175 9.03 -18.37 1.24
CA GLU A 175 10.25 -18.50 2.04
C GLU A 175 10.10 -17.75 3.37
N GLU A 176 10.65 -18.32 4.44
CA GLU A 176 10.74 -17.61 5.71
C GLU A 176 11.57 -16.33 5.56
N SER A 177 11.23 -15.33 6.36
CA SER A 177 11.91 -14.04 6.33
C SER A 177 13.24 -14.18 7.08
N PRO A 178 14.35 -13.63 6.55
CA PRO A 178 15.63 -13.67 7.23
C PRO A 178 15.59 -12.82 8.51
N ASP A 179 16.61 -12.97 9.34
CA ASP A 179 16.86 -12.01 10.40
C ASP A 179 17.31 -10.66 9.80
N TYR A 180 16.54 -9.61 10.08
CA TYR A 180 16.82 -8.24 9.64
C TYR A 180 17.62 -7.41 10.66
N CYS A 181 17.97 -7.98 11.82
CA CYS A 181 18.71 -7.29 12.87
C CYS A 181 20.12 -6.90 12.44
N ASN A 182 20.80 -7.82 11.75
CA ASN A 182 22.19 -7.65 11.31
C ASN A 182 22.23 -7.34 9.81
N ALA A 183 23.26 -6.60 9.39
CA ALA A 183 23.49 -6.34 7.97
C ALA A 183 23.82 -7.66 7.26
N ASN A 184 23.13 -7.92 6.16
CA ASN A 184 23.34 -9.11 5.34
C ASN A 184 23.33 -8.72 3.85
N PRO A 185 24.52 -8.62 3.22
CA PRO A 185 24.65 -8.28 1.80
C PRO A 185 23.95 -9.24 0.84
N GLU A 186 23.86 -10.54 1.17
CA GLU A 186 23.22 -11.54 0.29
C GLU A 186 21.72 -11.29 0.15
N THR A 187 21.09 -10.83 1.24
CA THR A 187 19.66 -10.47 1.25
C THR A 187 19.41 -9.02 0.87
N GLY A 188 20.44 -8.18 0.89
CA GLY A 188 20.34 -6.72 0.79
C GLY A 188 19.89 -6.02 2.07
N SER A 189 19.76 -6.75 3.19
CA SER A 189 19.43 -6.17 4.49
C SER A 189 20.57 -5.28 5.00
N ARG A 190 20.25 -4.04 5.39
CA ARG A 190 21.23 -3.11 5.99
C ARG A 190 21.38 -3.29 7.51
N GLY A 191 20.59 -4.15 8.14
CA GLY A 191 20.51 -4.26 9.60
C GLY A 191 19.71 -3.11 10.25
N THR A 192 19.63 -3.13 11.57
CA THR A 192 18.89 -2.10 12.35
C THR A 192 19.77 -1.12 13.12
N VAL A 193 21.10 -1.28 13.05
CA VAL A 193 22.07 -0.34 13.62
C VAL A 193 21.86 1.06 13.03
N GLY A 194 21.90 2.10 13.87
CA GLY A 194 21.76 3.49 13.44
C GLY A 194 20.33 3.94 13.13
N ARG A 195 19.31 3.08 13.36
CA ARG A 195 17.90 3.46 13.18
C ARG A 195 17.36 4.18 14.41
N GLU A 196 16.56 5.23 14.18
CA GLU A 196 15.78 5.90 15.24
C GLU A 196 14.69 4.95 15.73
N CYS A 197 14.54 4.83 17.05
CA CYS A 197 13.58 3.96 17.72
C CYS A 197 12.73 4.73 18.73
N SER A 198 11.54 4.20 19.03
CA SER A 198 10.64 4.76 20.04
C SER A 198 10.86 4.07 21.39
N LYS A 199 11.20 4.83 22.43
CA LYS A 199 11.36 4.28 23.80
C LYS A 199 10.02 3.88 24.43
N THR A 200 8.93 4.54 24.04
CA THR A 200 7.59 4.33 24.61
C THR A 200 6.78 3.28 23.87
N SER A 201 7.15 2.93 22.64
CA SER A 201 6.46 1.90 21.86
C SER A 201 6.86 0.50 22.31
N SER A 202 5.87 -0.38 22.46
CA SER A 202 6.05 -1.83 22.60
C SER A 202 6.01 -2.56 21.26
N GLY A 203 5.79 -1.84 20.14
CA GLY A 203 5.72 -2.39 18.79
C GLY A 203 7.08 -2.59 18.13
N MET A 204 7.09 -2.93 16.84
CA MET A 204 8.31 -3.14 16.05
C MET A 204 9.19 -1.89 15.91
N ASP A 205 8.62 -0.69 16.10
CA ASP A 205 9.34 0.59 16.16
C ASP A 205 9.96 0.85 17.56
N GLY A 206 9.58 0.05 18.56
CA GLY A 206 10.07 0.13 19.92
C GLY A 206 11.55 -0.24 20.02
N CYS A 207 12.31 0.49 20.83
CA CYS A 207 13.76 0.28 20.96
C CYS A 207 14.15 -1.15 21.40
N ASN A 208 13.29 -1.83 22.17
CA ASN A 208 13.53 -3.21 22.59
C ASN A 208 13.52 -4.19 21.41
N LEU A 209 12.58 -4.03 20.47
CA LEU A 209 12.43 -4.90 19.31
C LEU A 209 13.29 -4.44 18.14
N LEU A 210 13.28 -3.14 17.81
CA LEU A 210 14.00 -2.59 16.67
C LEU A 210 15.51 -2.72 16.82
N CYS A 211 16.04 -2.53 18.04
CA CYS A 211 17.48 -2.62 18.30
C CYS A 211 17.94 -4.06 18.63
N CYS A 212 17.02 -5.04 18.58
CA CYS A 212 17.33 -6.46 18.76
C CYS A 212 18.14 -6.78 20.03
N GLY A 213 17.83 -6.11 21.15
CA GLY A 213 18.53 -6.28 22.43
C GLY A 213 19.91 -5.62 22.55
N ARG A 214 20.45 -4.99 21.50
CA ARG A 214 21.77 -4.30 21.56
C ARG A 214 21.75 -2.99 22.37
N GLY A 215 20.56 -2.50 22.69
CA GLY A 215 20.35 -1.19 23.31
C GLY A 215 20.41 -0.04 22.32
N TYR A 216 20.37 1.19 22.84
CA TYR A 216 20.32 2.41 22.05
C TYR A 216 21.16 3.53 22.69
N ASN A 217 21.62 4.46 21.87
CA ASN A 217 22.22 5.72 22.28
C ASN A 217 21.13 6.79 22.34
N THR A 218 21.25 7.74 23.27
CA THR A 218 20.32 8.87 23.41
C THR A 218 21.01 10.15 22.98
N PHE A 219 20.37 10.89 22.09
CA PHE A 219 20.85 12.18 21.56
C PHE A 219 19.79 13.24 21.81
N LYS A 220 20.22 14.50 22.02
CA LYS A 220 19.30 15.63 22.08
C LYS A 220 19.22 16.27 20.70
N ARG A 221 18.03 16.28 20.10
CA ARG A 221 17.75 16.96 18.83
C ARG A 221 16.97 18.24 19.10
N LYS A 222 17.49 19.35 18.63
CA LYS A 222 16.79 20.63 18.61
C LYS A 222 15.82 20.64 17.44
N VAL A 223 14.53 20.60 17.72
CA VAL A 223 13.46 20.70 16.72
C VAL A 223 12.98 22.15 16.68
N VAL A 224 13.07 22.75 15.50
CA VAL A 224 12.59 24.10 15.23
C VAL A 224 11.27 23.99 14.49
N GLU A 225 10.20 24.54 15.04
CA GLU A 225 8.86 24.46 14.46
C GLU A 225 8.13 25.79 14.53
N ARG A 226 7.15 25.98 13.63
CA ARG A 226 6.24 27.13 13.70
C ARG A 226 5.19 26.85 14.76
N CYS A 227 5.09 27.76 15.72
CA CYS A 227 4.19 27.65 16.85
C CYS A 227 3.41 28.95 17.05
N LYS A 228 2.40 28.92 17.94
CA LYS A 228 1.64 30.11 18.37
C LYS A 228 1.14 30.95 17.18
N CYS A 229 0.72 30.26 16.11
CA CYS A 229 0.27 30.87 14.88
C CYS A 229 -1.02 31.67 15.13
N LYS A 230 -1.03 32.93 14.71
CA LYS A 230 -2.19 33.83 14.77
C LYS A 230 -2.62 34.19 13.36
N PHE A 231 -3.89 33.97 13.07
CA PHE A 231 -4.48 34.50 11.85
C PHE A 231 -4.64 36.02 11.99
N LYS A 232 -4.14 36.76 11.01
CA LYS A 232 -4.36 38.21 10.89
C LYS A 232 -5.46 38.42 9.85
N TRP A 233 -6.52 39.10 10.26
CA TRP A 233 -7.62 39.44 9.37
C TRP A 233 -7.10 40.29 8.20
N CYS A 234 -7.53 39.95 6.97
CA CYS A 234 -6.89 40.27 5.69
C CYS A 234 -5.61 39.44 5.37
N CYS A 235 -5.74 38.13 5.66
CA CYS A 235 -5.35 36.97 4.84
C CYS A 235 -3.95 36.38 4.98
N TYR A 236 -3.28 36.55 6.12
CA TYR A 236 -2.05 35.82 6.40
C TYR A 236 -2.02 35.25 7.81
N VAL A 237 -1.22 34.20 7.97
CA VAL A 237 -0.95 33.58 9.27
C VAL A 237 0.45 33.98 9.67
N GLU A 238 0.56 34.62 10.82
CA GLU A 238 1.83 34.97 11.44
C GLU A 238 2.12 33.94 12.53
N CYS A 239 3.23 33.21 12.41
CA CYS A 239 3.68 32.23 13.39
C CYS A 239 5.00 32.66 14.02
N GLN A 240 5.19 32.30 15.28
CA GLN A 240 6.49 32.40 15.93
C GLN A 240 7.31 31.15 15.60
N THR A 241 8.63 31.28 15.63
CA THR A 241 9.54 30.12 15.62
C THR A 241 9.73 29.66 17.05
N CYS A 242 9.28 28.45 17.36
CA CYS A 242 9.58 27.79 18.62
C CYS A 242 10.70 26.79 18.44
N GLU A 243 11.45 26.59 19.51
CA GLU A 243 12.47 25.57 19.60
C GLU A 243 12.12 24.65 20.75
N ARG A 244 12.15 23.34 20.50
CA ARG A 244 12.01 22.32 21.53
C ARG A 244 13.15 21.33 21.43
N ILE A 245 13.63 20.87 22.57
CA ILE A 245 14.64 19.84 22.65
C ILE A 245 13.91 18.51 22.83
N GLU A 246 14.14 17.58 21.92
CA GLU A 246 13.64 16.21 22.01
C GLU A 246 14.78 15.24 22.26
N ASP A 247 14.52 14.21 23.05
CA ASP A 247 15.39 13.04 23.14
C ASP A 247 15.12 12.11 21.96
N VAL A 248 16.17 11.76 21.23
CA VAL A 248 16.17 10.85 20.08
C VAL A 248 16.97 9.62 20.45
N TYR A 249 16.38 8.45 20.23
CA TYR A 249 16.99 7.17 20.57
C TYR A 249 17.42 6.47 19.29
N ILE A 250 18.70 6.08 19.19
CA ILE A 250 19.27 5.45 18.00
C ILE A 250 19.87 4.09 18.37
N CYS A 251 19.47 3.04 17.66
CA CYS A 251 19.97 1.68 17.91
C CYS A 251 21.49 1.57 17.76
N LYS A 252 22.11 0.86 18.71
CA LYS A 252 23.53 0.48 18.66
C LYS A 252 23.78 -0.62 17.63
#